data_AF-A0A811NDA5-F1
#
_entry.id   AF-A0A811NDA5-F1
#
_cell.length_a   1.000
_cell.length_b   1.000
_cell.length_c   1.000
_cell.angle_alpha   90.00
_cell.angle_beta   90.00
_cell.angle_gamma   90.00
#
_symmetry.space_group_name_H-M   'P 1'
#
loop_
_entity.id
_entity.type
_entity.pdbx_description
1 polymer ?
#
loop_
_entity_poly.entity_id
_entity_poly.type
_entity_poly.pdbx_seq_one_letter_code
_entity_poly.pdbx_strand_id
1 'polypeptide(L)'
;MAPRNKCTLLTMALFVAFAAVILQPSAASRVVGGALARAIAAANADPGAAPSPDGDDGDGGGGIPQLPPQPRECRPWLARMMPCAGFLTNATVYAPEATCCDGFNAMFTLDTVTCLCHVVNGDIGQLLPAPMRHMRMVELFSQDGDD
;
A
#
# COMPACT_ATOMS: atom_id res chain seq x y z
N MET A 1 -20.22 -41.25 9.22
CA MET A 1 -18.97 -41.23 8.42
C MET A 1 -19.00 -40.03 7.46
N ALA A 2 -17.83 -39.43 7.24
CA ALA A 2 -17.55 -38.06 6.79
C ALA A 2 -18.24 -37.54 5.50
N PRO A 3 -18.61 -36.25 5.44
CA PRO A 3 -18.78 -35.56 4.17
C PRO A 3 -17.39 -35.26 3.58
N ARG A 4 -17.09 -35.86 2.43
CA ARG A 4 -15.87 -35.60 1.66
C ARG A 4 -15.97 -34.19 1.06
N ASN A 5 -15.52 -33.21 1.84
CA ASN A 5 -15.51 -31.79 1.53
C ASN A 5 -14.32 -31.49 0.61
N LYS A 6 -14.62 -31.24 -0.66
CA LYS A 6 -13.64 -30.80 -1.67
C LYS A 6 -12.74 -29.66 -1.18
N CYS A 7 -13.21 -28.81 -0.26
CA CYS A 7 -12.39 -27.80 0.41
C CYS A 7 -11.20 -28.37 1.19
N THR A 8 -11.36 -29.46 1.95
CA THR A 8 -10.25 -30.04 2.73
C THR A 8 -9.22 -30.71 1.84
N LEU A 9 -9.64 -31.31 0.73
CA LEU A 9 -8.71 -31.84 -0.28
C LEU A 9 -7.93 -30.71 -0.97
N LEU A 10 -8.58 -29.59 -1.29
CA LEU A 10 -7.92 -28.41 -1.86
C LEU A 10 -6.95 -27.76 -0.89
N THR A 11 -7.33 -27.59 0.39
CA THR A 11 -6.41 -27.04 1.40
C THR A 11 -5.20 -27.94 1.61
N MET A 12 -5.40 -29.25 1.73
CA MET A 12 -4.28 -30.19 1.87
C MET A 12 -3.36 -30.19 0.64
N ALA A 13 -3.92 -30.12 -0.57
CA ALA A 13 -3.13 -30.04 -1.80
C ALA A 13 -2.29 -28.75 -1.89
N LEU A 14 -2.86 -27.61 -1.47
CA LEU A 14 -2.15 -26.33 -1.41
C LEU A 14 -1.02 -26.37 -0.37
N PHE A 15 -1.30 -26.86 0.84
CA PHE A 15 -0.26 -26.98 1.88
C PHE A 15 0.91 -27.87 1.44
N VAL A 16 0.66 -28.98 0.76
CA VAL A 16 1.71 -29.86 0.22
C VAL A 16 2.52 -29.17 -0.88
N ALA A 17 1.88 -28.39 -1.76
CA ALA A 17 2.55 -27.63 -2.80
C ALA A 17 3.46 -26.51 -2.22
N PHE A 18 2.98 -25.78 -1.22
CA PHE A 18 3.76 -24.75 -0.54
C PHE A 18 4.97 -25.34 0.21
N ALA A 19 4.80 -26.48 0.87
CA ALA A 19 5.93 -27.17 1.54
C ALA A 19 7.03 -27.61 0.55
N ALA A 20 6.66 -27.97 -0.69
CA ALA A 20 7.61 -28.35 -1.73
C ALA A 20 8.42 -27.14 -2.27
N VAL A 21 7.82 -25.95 -2.30
CA VAL A 21 8.51 -24.71 -2.71
C VAL A 21 9.51 -24.25 -1.65
N ILE A 22 9.17 -24.36 -0.37
CA ILE A 22 10.03 -23.94 0.75
C ILE A 22 11.27 -24.86 0.88
N LEU A 23 11.19 -26.11 0.42
CA LEU A 23 12.30 -27.06 0.46
C LEU A 23 13.27 -26.96 -0.72
N GLN A 24 13.08 -26.06 -1.70
CA GLN A 24 14.01 -25.93 -2.83
C GLN A 24 15.30 -25.19 -2.43
N PRO A 25 16.48 -25.83 -2.43
CA PRO A 25 17.74 -25.15 -2.20
C PRO A 25 18.34 -24.78 -3.55
N SER A 26 18.32 -23.50 -3.91
CA SER A 26 19.05 -22.99 -5.09
C SER A 26 19.87 -21.78 -4.70
N ALA A 27 21.18 -21.99 -4.61
CA ALA A 27 22.21 -21.06 -4.17
C ALA A 27 22.42 -19.88 -5.14
N ALA A 28 22.56 -18.66 -4.59
CA ALA A 28 23.42 -17.57 -5.13
C ALA A 28 23.34 -16.31 -4.24
N SER A 29 23.82 -16.38 -3.01
CA SER A 29 24.16 -15.18 -2.23
C SER A 29 25.59 -14.77 -2.59
N ARG A 30 25.75 -13.65 -3.31
CA ARG A 30 26.93 -12.74 -3.36
C ARG A 30 26.84 -11.93 -4.67
N VAL A 31 26.41 -10.66 -4.63
CA VAL A 31 26.85 -9.52 -5.51
C VAL A 31 26.19 -8.18 -5.07
N VAL A 32 25.06 -8.18 -4.34
CA VAL A 32 24.29 -6.94 -4.03
C VAL A 32 24.91 -6.02 -2.94
N GLY A 33 26.09 -6.34 -2.40
CA GLY A 33 26.75 -5.48 -1.40
C GLY A 33 27.47 -4.25 -1.97
N GLY A 34 27.98 -4.33 -3.21
CA GLY A 34 28.86 -3.29 -3.77
C GLY A 34 28.13 -2.09 -4.38
N ALA A 35 26.93 -2.32 -4.92
CA ALA A 35 26.13 -1.27 -5.57
C ALA A 35 25.53 -0.29 -4.56
N LEU A 36 25.05 -0.80 -3.42
CA LEU A 36 24.47 0.03 -2.36
C LEU A 36 25.52 0.93 -1.70
N ALA A 37 26.73 0.41 -1.47
CA ALA A 37 27.82 1.20 -0.87
C ALA A 37 28.27 2.37 -1.75
N ARG A 38 28.25 2.22 -3.08
CA ARG A 38 28.55 3.32 -4.02
C ARG A 38 27.45 4.38 -4.08
N ALA A 39 26.19 3.97 -3.99
CA ALA A 39 25.05 4.90 -3.97
C ALA A 39 25.06 5.79 -2.73
N ILE A 40 25.43 5.24 -1.56
CA ILE A 40 25.52 6.01 -0.32
C ILE A 40 26.69 7.01 -0.37
N ALA A 41 27.84 6.65 -0.97
CA ALA A 41 28.99 7.55 -1.09
C ALA A 41 28.72 8.75 -2.01
N ALA A 42 27.94 8.56 -3.08
CA ALA A 42 27.55 9.65 -3.99
C ALA A 42 26.58 10.64 -3.35
N ALA A 43 25.74 10.19 -2.42
CA ALA A 43 24.76 11.04 -1.75
C ALA A 43 25.36 11.96 -0.66
N ASN A 44 26.59 11.70 -0.21
CA ASN A 44 27.24 12.45 0.89
C ASN A 44 28.29 13.45 0.41
N ALA A 45 28.46 13.64 -0.91
CA ALA A 45 29.37 14.66 -1.44
C ALA A 45 28.62 16.00 -1.61
N ASP A 46 28.86 16.92 -0.68
CA ASP A 46 28.38 18.31 -0.68
C ASP A 46 29.45 19.22 -1.32
N PRO A 47 29.15 19.97 -2.41
CA PRO A 47 29.95 21.12 -2.81
C PRO A 47 29.18 22.41 -2.53
N GLY A 48 29.64 23.15 -1.52
CA GLY A 48 29.05 24.40 -1.07
C GLY A 48 29.24 25.62 -1.98
N ALA A 49 28.36 26.60 -1.72
CA ALA A 49 28.49 28.06 -1.77
C ALA A 49 28.62 28.86 -3.11
N ALA A 50 27.49 29.50 -3.46
CA ALA A 50 27.27 30.89 -3.99
C ALA A 50 27.65 31.25 -5.45
N PRO A 51 27.11 32.36 -6.04
CA PRO A 51 25.96 33.20 -5.70
C PRO A 51 24.86 33.25 -6.80
N SER A 52 23.70 33.86 -6.51
CA SER A 52 22.65 34.17 -7.49
C SER A 52 23.11 35.15 -8.58
N PRO A 53 22.55 35.04 -9.80
CA PRO A 53 22.14 36.22 -10.55
C PRO A 53 20.72 36.11 -11.13
N ASP A 54 20.07 37.27 -11.23
CA ASP A 54 18.81 37.54 -11.91
C ASP A 54 18.83 37.24 -13.43
N GLY A 55 17.66 36.95 -14.00
CA GLY A 55 17.38 36.91 -15.45
C GLY A 55 16.81 35.56 -15.91
N ASP A 56 15.52 35.44 -16.20
CA ASP A 56 14.84 35.77 -17.46
C ASP A 56 14.57 34.50 -18.28
N ASP A 57 13.30 34.37 -18.65
CA ASP A 57 12.59 33.43 -19.51
C ASP A 57 13.36 32.32 -20.25
N GLY A 58 12.92 31.07 -20.02
CA GLY A 58 13.42 29.90 -20.73
C GLY A 58 12.57 28.66 -20.54
N ASP A 59 11.45 28.61 -21.25
CA ASP A 59 10.68 27.41 -21.57
C ASP A 59 11.62 26.29 -22.08
N GLY A 60 11.63 25.15 -21.38
CA GLY A 60 12.30 23.94 -21.85
C GLY A 60 13.01 23.15 -20.76
N GLY A 61 12.38 22.11 -20.24
CA GLY A 61 13.10 21.15 -19.42
C GLY A 61 12.25 20.09 -18.73
N GLY A 62 12.26 18.89 -19.30
CA GLY A 62 11.99 17.65 -18.58
C GLY A 62 10.51 17.42 -18.26
N GLY A 63 9.81 16.73 -19.17
CA GLY A 63 8.48 16.21 -18.88
C GLY A 63 8.51 15.33 -17.63
N ILE A 64 8.03 15.86 -16.52
CA ILE A 64 7.59 15.04 -15.39
C ILE A 64 6.52 14.09 -15.98
N PRO A 65 6.63 12.76 -15.79
CA PRO A 65 5.55 11.86 -16.12
C PRO A 65 4.27 12.42 -15.50
N GLN A 66 3.32 12.82 -16.35
CA GLN A 66 2.07 13.40 -15.89
C GLN A 66 1.41 12.36 -14.98
N LEU A 67 1.36 12.66 -13.67
CA LEU A 67 0.65 11.82 -12.73
C LEU A 67 -0.80 11.74 -13.22
N PRO A 68 -1.46 10.57 -13.16
CA PRO A 68 -2.86 10.46 -13.49
C PRO A 68 -3.66 11.59 -12.81
N PRO A 69 -4.69 12.14 -13.48
CA PRO A 69 -5.47 13.24 -12.93
C PRO A 69 -5.94 12.86 -11.53
N GLN A 70 -5.42 13.57 -10.53
CA GLN A 70 -5.77 13.32 -9.14
C GLN A 70 -7.26 13.58 -8.96
N PRO A 71 -8.00 12.69 -8.29
CA PRO A 71 -9.40 12.98 -7.99
C PRO A 71 -9.46 14.25 -7.16
N ARG A 72 -10.30 15.18 -7.62
CA ARG A 72 -10.50 16.44 -6.91
C ARG A 72 -11.23 16.25 -5.59
N GLU A 73 -11.86 15.10 -5.38
CA GLU A 73 -12.79 14.85 -4.28
C GLU A 73 -12.64 13.43 -3.72
N CYS A 74 -12.23 13.34 -2.45
CA CYS A 74 -12.14 12.07 -1.72
C CYS A 74 -13.49 11.66 -1.08
N ARG A 75 -14.44 12.59 -0.98
CA ARG A 75 -15.72 12.41 -0.25
C ARG A 75 -16.52 11.17 -0.68
N PRO A 76 -16.70 10.87 -1.97
CA PRO A 76 -17.47 9.70 -2.38
C PRO A 76 -16.84 8.39 -1.93
N TRP A 77 -15.52 8.27 -2.02
CA TRP A 77 -14.80 7.10 -1.54
C TRP A 77 -14.81 7.01 -0.02
N LEU A 78 -14.56 8.13 0.67
CA LEU A 78 -14.59 8.20 2.13
C LEU A 78 -15.95 7.79 2.70
N ALA A 79 -17.06 8.16 2.05
CA ALA A 79 -18.39 7.73 2.44
C ALA A 79 -18.56 6.21 2.36
N ARG A 80 -17.93 5.55 1.39
CA ARG A 80 -17.94 4.08 1.26
C ARG A 80 -17.04 3.40 2.29
N MET A 81 -16.03 4.09 2.82
CA MET A 81 -15.15 3.60 3.90
C MET A 81 -15.78 3.66 5.30
N MET A 82 -16.93 4.30 5.48
CA MET A 82 -17.60 4.41 6.79
C MET A 82 -17.82 3.07 7.52
N PRO A 83 -18.23 1.97 6.85
CA PRO A 83 -18.35 0.65 7.49
C PRO A 83 -17.03 0.13 8.08
N CYS A 84 -15.88 0.53 7.51
CA CYS A 84 -14.57 0.12 8.01
C CYS A 84 -14.21 0.71 9.39
N ALA A 85 -14.94 1.70 9.88
CA ALA A 85 -14.57 2.42 11.10
C ALA A 85 -14.41 1.50 12.32
N GLY A 86 -15.27 0.49 12.47
CA GLY A 86 -15.18 -0.47 13.57
C GLY A 86 -13.90 -1.30 13.51
N PHE A 87 -13.59 -1.86 12.34
CA PHE A 87 -12.38 -2.67 12.14
C PHE A 87 -11.09 -1.83 12.29
N LEU A 88 -11.08 -0.62 11.74
CA LEU A 88 -9.91 0.26 11.74
C LEU A 88 -9.59 0.83 13.13
N THR A 89 -10.55 0.91 14.04
CA THR A 89 -10.37 1.53 15.36
C THR A 89 -10.36 0.51 16.50
N ASN A 90 -11.06 -0.61 16.35
CA ASN A 90 -11.26 -1.58 17.42
C ASN A 90 -10.43 -2.87 17.21
N ALA A 91 -9.54 -3.16 18.16
CA ALA A 91 -8.70 -4.35 18.15
C ALA A 91 -9.47 -5.66 18.38
N THR A 92 -10.71 -5.61 18.87
CA THR A 92 -11.51 -6.82 19.12
C THR A 92 -12.22 -7.34 17.87
N VAL A 93 -12.36 -6.50 16.83
CA VAL A 93 -12.99 -6.90 15.56
C VAL A 93 -11.97 -7.70 14.76
N TYR A 94 -12.20 -9.01 14.61
CA TYR A 94 -11.22 -9.91 13.99
C TYR A 94 -11.10 -9.73 12.47
N ALA A 95 -12.20 -9.44 11.78
CA ALA A 95 -12.25 -9.27 10.33
C ALA A 95 -13.19 -8.12 9.96
N PRO A 96 -12.93 -7.39 8.85
CA PRO A 96 -13.83 -6.39 8.32
C PRO A 96 -15.12 -7.05 7.79
N GLU A 97 -16.21 -6.29 7.79
CA GLU A 97 -17.43 -6.66 7.08
C GLU A 97 -17.23 -6.55 5.55
N ALA A 98 -17.95 -7.35 4.76
CA ALA A 98 -17.81 -7.33 3.30
C ALA A 98 -18.04 -5.94 2.69
N THR A 99 -18.97 -5.17 3.25
CA THR A 99 -19.26 -3.78 2.85
C THR A 99 -18.09 -2.83 3.10
N CYS A 100 -17.22 -3.13 4.08
CA CYS A 100 -15.98 -2.39 4.29
C CYS A 100 -14.97 -2.69 3.17
N CYS A 101 -14.78 -3.96 2.83
CA CYS A 101 -13.92 -4.38 1.72
C CYS A 101 -14.39 -3.77 0.38
N ASP A 102 -15.70 -3.83 0.08
CA ASP A 102 -16.28 -3.20 -1.10
C ASP A 102 -16.00 -1.69 -1.14
N GLY A 103 -16.12 -1.02 0.01
CA GLY A 103 -15.87 0.42 0.13
C GLY A 103 -14.41 0.79 -0.01
N PHE A 104 -13.51 -0.07 0.46
CA PHE A 104 -12.07 0.07 0.30
C PHE A 104 -11.66 -0.12 -1.16
N ASN A 105 -12.10 -1.21 -1.80
CA ASN A 105 -11.82 -1.53 -3.20
C ASN A 105 -12.41 -0.51 -4.19
N ALA A 106 -13.44 0.24 -3.77
CA ALA A 106 -13.95 1.35 -4.56
C ALA A 106 -12.90 2.43 -4.85
N MET A 107 -11.76 2.49 -4.15
CA MET A 107 -10.69 3.44 -4.49
C MET A 107 -10.10 3.22 -5.89
N PHE A 108 -10.06 1.96 -6.35
CA PHE A 108 -9.53 1.63 -7.67
C PHE A 108 -10.49 2.05 -8.79
N THR A 109 -11.80 2.03 -8.51
CA THR A 109 -12.82 2.44 -9.50
C THR A 109 -13.12 3.93 -9.47
N LEU A 110 -12.79 4.61 -8.38
CA LEU A 110 -12.95 6.06 -8.21
C LEU A 110 -11.63 6.84 -8.41
N ASP A 111 -10.54 6.15 -8.72
CA ASP A 111 -9.17 6.71 -8.80
C ASP A 111 -8.70 7.43 -7.51
N THR A 112 -9.30 7.13 -6.35
CA THR A 112 -9.04 7.78 -5.05
C THR A 112 -7.92 7.13 -4.24
N VAL A 113 -7.02 6.40 -4.87
CA VAL A 113 -5.86 5.80 -4.19
C VAL A 113 -5.00 6.88 -3.52
N THR A 114 -4.91 8.08 -4.08
CA THR A 114 -4.13 9.17 -3.48
C THR A 114 -4.79 9.78 -2.24
N CYS A 115 -6.11 9.66 -2.11
CA CYS A 115 -6.84 10.03 -0.89
C CYS A 115 -6.50 9.15 0.31
N LEU A 116 -6.08 7.91 0.06
CA LEU A 116 -5.67 6.99 1.11
C LEU A 116 -4.52 7.55 1.95
N CYS A 117 -3.54 8.19 1.32
CA CYS A 117 -2.39 8.76 2.04
C CYS A 117 -2.86 9.75 3.10
N HIS A 118 -3.85 10.59 2.79
CA HIS A 118 -4.45 11.54 3.73
C HIS A 118 -5.23 10.84 4.85
N VAL A 119 -5.90 9.72 4.55
CA VAL A 119 -6.62 8.92 5.55
C VAL A 119 -5.65 8.30 6.54
N VAL A 120 -4.58 7.68 6.05
CA VAL A 120 -3.56 6.99 6.85
C VAL A 120 -2.72 7.97 7.67
N ASN A 121 -2.37 9.13 7.08
CA ASN A 121 -1.63 10.18 7.79
C ASN A 121 -2.48 10.90 8.84
N GLY A 122 -3.80 10.67 8.86
CA GLY A 122 -4.70 11.30 9.82
C GLY A 122 -5.06 12.74 9.48
N ASP A 123 -4.77 13.21 8.26
CA ASP A 123 -5.28 14.51 7.74
C ASP A 123 -6.82 14.57 7.79
N ILE A 124 -7.44 13.39 7.86
CA ILE A 124 -8.88 13.20 7.89
C ILE A 124 -9.34 12.61 9.24
N GLY A 125 -8.57 12.88 10.31
CA GLY A 125 -8.72 12.29 11.65
C GLY A 125 -10.06 12.49 12.37
N GLN A 126 -11.03 13.21 11.79
CA GLN A 126 -12.38 13.37 12.32
C GLN A 126 -13.42 12.41 11.69
N LEU A 127 -13.05 11.62 10.68
CA LEU A 127 -14.01 10.69 10.06
C LEU A 127 -14.25 9.42 10.87
N LEU A 128 -13.26 9.04 11.68
CA LEU A 128 -13.34 7.83 12.47
C LEU A 128 -13.76 8.17 13.90
N PRO A 129 -14.58 7.31 14.54
CA PRO A 129 -15.01 7.51 15.93
C PRO A 129 -13.85 7.42 16.93
N ALA A 130 -12.69 6.90 16.51
CA ALA A 130 -11.47 6.83 17.28
C ALA A 130 -10.24 6.93 16.34
N PRO A 131 -9.03 7.12 16.88
CA PRO A 131 -7.81 7.06 16.09
C PRO A 131 -7.72 5.73 15.32
N MET A 132 -7.39 5.83 14.04
CA MET A 132 -7.13 4.66 13.21
C MET A 132 -5.92 3.88 13.77
N ARG A 133 -6.02 2.55 13.75
CA ARG A 133 -4.89 1.65 13.97
C ARG A 133 -4.25 1.34 12.62
N HIS A 134 -3.09 1.92 12.34
CA HIS A 134 -2.39 1.75 11.05
C HIS A 134 -2.16 0.28 10.66
N MET A 135 -1.91 -0.60 11.64
CA MET A 135 -1.78 -2.04 11.38
C MET A 135 -3.05 -2.65 10.77
N ARG A 136 -4.24 -2.19 11.17
CA ARG A 136 -5.51 -2.63 10.59
C ARG A 136 -5.67 -2.20 9.14
N MET A 137 -5.14 -1.03 8.79
CA MET A 137 -5.14 -0.57 7.40
C MET A 137 -4.28 -1.50 6.53
N VAL A 138 -3.11 -1.92 7.01
CA VAL A 138 -2.21 -2.88 6.33
C VAL A 138 -2.88 -4.26 6.17
N GLU A 139 -3.60 -4.72 7.20
CA GLU A 139 -4.39 -5.96 7.13
C GLU A 139 -5.48 -5.88 6.04
N LEU A 140 -6.14 -4.73 5.89
CA LEU A 140 -7.12 -4.47 4.84
C LEU A 140 -6.49 -4.55 3.44
N PHE A 141 -5.32 -3.94 3.24
CA PHE A 141 -4.55 -4.09 1.99
C PHE A 141 -4.18 -5.54 1.67
N SER A 142 -3.88 -6.33 2.70
CA SER A 142 -3.46 -7.73 2.52
C SER A 142 -4.63 -8.67 2.27
N GLN A 143 -5.83 -8.33 2.76
CA GLN A 143 -7.05 -9.11 2.55
C GLN A 143 -7.68 -8.86 1.17
N ASP A 144 -7.60 -7.62 0.69
CA ASP A 144 -8.23 -7.17 -0.56
C ASP A 144 -7.24 -7.07 -1.74
N GLY A 145 -5.95 -7.32 -1.50
CA GLY A 145 -4.88 -7.27 -2.51
C GLY A 145 -4.49 -8.62 -3.13
N ASP A 146 -5.22 -9.69 -2.80
CA ASP A 146 -5.06 -11.04 -3.37
C ASP A 146 -6.15 -11.26 -4.45
N ASP A 147 -6.09 -10.49 -5.53
CA ASP A 147 -6.76 -10.78 -6.81
C ASP A 147 -5.76 -10.73 -7.97
#